data_AF-A0A957LAN6-F1
#
_entry.id   AF-A0A957LAN6-F1
#
_cell.length_a   1.000
_cell.length_b   1.000
_cell.length_c   1.000
_cell.angle_alpha   90.00
_cell.angle_beta   90.00
_cell.angle_gamma   90.00
#
_symmetry.space_group_name_H-M   'P 1'
#
loop_
_entity.id
_entity.type
_entity.pdbx_description
1 polymer ?
#
loop_
_entity_poly.entity_id
_entity_poly.type
_entity_poly.pdbx_seq_one_letter_code
_entity_poly.pdbx_strand_id
1 'polypeptide(L)'
;ALNCVANGRIRRDGPFERLFIQPAAGDAGACLGAAALVHRQLTNTRPPHKPLPHVYLGPQTTDSDIAILIEAMGIPAADYRLREPQLMSEIAQRLAEGQIVGWFHGRMEFGPRALGHRSILADPRRPQMRERLNRQIKQRELFRPFAPSVLADNAAEHFDLTHPSPFMLETCQVISPLALPAVTHVDGSARPQTVDAAVSPRFAALLQAFYEQTGCPILLNTSLNIRGEPIVCTAVEALYCLMRANLDVLVLENFVIERPDLPSNWPQLLASWDIDPRFAFGQRQSAVSETLYTFV
;
A
#
# COMPACT_ATOMS: atom_id res chain seq x y z
N ALA A 1 5.42 -17.73 -5.38
CA ALA A 1 4.83 -17.23 -6.65
C ALA A 1 4.71 -15.70 -6.72
N LEU A 2 5.64 -14.94 -6.13
CA LEU A 2 5.60 -13.46 -6.07
C LEU A 2 6.27 -12.77 -7.29
N ASN A 3 6.73 -13.55 -8.26
CA ASN A 3 7.33 -13.05 -9.50
C ASN A 3 6.21 -12.62 -10.47
N CYS A 4 5.86 -11.33 -10.44
CA CYS A 4 4.78 -10.77 -11.25
C CYS A 4 5.03 -10.82 -12.77
N VAL A 5 6.29 -10.84 -13.20
CA VAL A 5 6.67 -10.96 -14.62
C VAL A 5 6.37 -12.37 -15.10
N ALA A 6 6.79 -13.38 -14.34
CA ALA A 6 6.46 -14.78 -14.64
C ALA A 6 4.96 -15.01 -14.62
N ASN A 7 4.24 -14.47 -13.62
CA ASN A 7 2.79 -14.59 -13.51
C ASN A 7 2.06 -13.97 -14.72
N GLY A 8 2.49 -12.79 -15.17
CA GLY A 8 1.92 -12.15 -16.37
C GLY A 8 2.13 -12.99 -17.63
N ARG A 9 3.32 -13.57 -17.81
CA ARG A 9 3.58 -14.50 -18.93
C ARG A 9 2.77 -15.78 -18.85
N ILE A 10 2.65 -16.39 -17.67
CA ILE A 10 1.86 -17.61 -17.48
C ILE A 10 0.39 -17.37 -17.84
N ARG A 11 -0.16 -16.20 -17.46
CA ARG A 11 -1.54 -15.88 -17.79
C ARG A 11 -1.76 -15.69 -19.29
N ARG A 12 -0.86 -14.97 -19.97
CA ARG A 12 -1.03 -14.63 -21.39
C ARG A 12 -0.63 -15.76 -22.34
N ASP A 13 0.48 -16.43 -22.04
CA ASP A 13 1.15 -17.37 -22.94
C ASP A 13 0.94 -18.84 -22.49
N GLY A 14 0.37 -19.06 -21.31
CA GLY A 14 0.16 -20.40 -20.74
C GLY A 14 -1.15 -21.06 -21.17
N PRO A 15 -1.31 -22.37 -20.94
CA PRO A 15 -2.49 -23.13 -21.36
C PRO A 15 -3.70 -22.96 -20.41
N PHE A 16 -3.71 -21.94 -19.55
CA PHE A 16 -4.68 -21.81 -18.45
C PHE A 16 -5.72 -20.74 -18.76
N GLU A 17 -7.00 -21.10 -18.69
CA GLU A 17 -8.11 -20.12 -18.78
C GLU A 17 -8.19 -19.20 -17.56
N ARG A 18 -7.82 -19.73 -16.38
CA ARG A 18 -7.90 -19.02 -15.10
C ARG A 18 -6.65 -19.27 -14.28
N LEU A 19 -6.10 -18.18 -13.75
CA LEU A 19 -4.96 -18.21 -12.84
C LEU A 19 -5.35 -17.51 -11.53
N PHE A 20 -5.09 -18.18 -10.41
CA PHE A 20 -5.18 -17.61 -9.08
C PHE A 20 -3.82 -17.71 -8.40
N ILE A 21 -3.35 -16.59 -7.85
CA ILE A 21 -2.10 -16.52 -7.10
C ILE A 21 -2.44 -15.97 -5.73
N GLN A 22 -2.07 -16.70 -4.68
CA GLN A 22 -2.30 -16.26 -3.32
C GLN A 22 -1.38 -15.03 -3.01
N PRO A 23 -1.89 -13.92 -2.43
CA PRO A 23 -1.11 -12.67 -2.31
C PRO A 23 0.13 -12.73 -1.39
N ALA A 24 0.11 -13.63 -0.41
CA ALA A 24 1.21 -14.01 0.45
C ALA A 24 1.83 -15.36 0.04
N ALA A 25 2.01 -15.63 -1.27
CA ALA A 25 2.57 -16.88 -1.81
C ALA A 25 4.08 -17.10 -1.55
N GLY A 26 4.59 -16.62 -0.41
CA GLY A 26 5.84 -17.06 0.22
C GLY A 26 5.53 -17.71 1.57
N ASP A 27 6.54 -17.87 2.42
CA ASP A 27 6.41 -18.65 3.66
C ASP A 27 5.36 -18.11 4.64
N ALA A 28 5.14 -16.78 4.64
CA ALA A 28 4.09 -16.16 5.44
C ALA A 28 2.70 -16.76 5.17
N GLY A 29 2.40 -17.13 3.92
CA GLY A 29 1.11 -17.72 3.54
C GLY A 29 0.95 -19.19 3.92
N ALA A 30 2.01 -19.87 4.37
CA ALA A 30 1.96 -21.28 4.74
C ALA A 30 0.98 -21.55 5.89
N CYS A 31 0.79 -20.58 6.79
CA CYS A 31 -0.18 -20.67 7.89
C CYS A 31 -1.62 -20.89 7.39
N LEU A 32 -2.01 -20.26 6.28
CA LEU A 32 -3.33 -20.43 5.67
C LEU A 32 -3.47 -21.84 5.06
N GLY A 33 -2.40 -22.34 4.42
CA GLY A 33 -2.37 -23.70 3.88
C GLY A 33 -2.47 -24.76 4.99
N ALA A 34 -1.72 -24.59 6.07
CA ALA A 34 -1.76 -25.46 7.23
C ALA A 34 -3.15 -25.46 7.89
N ALA A 35 -3.74 -24.28 8.11
CA ALA A 35 -5.09 -24.16 8.66
C ALA A 35 -6.15 -24.82 7.76
N ALA A 36 -6.05 -24.64 6.44
CA ALA A 36 -6.96 -25.28 5.48
C ALA A 36 -6.81 -26.82 5.48
N LEU A 37 -5.58 -27.33 5.61
CA LEU A 37 -5.31 -28.76 5.70
C LEU A 37 -5.93 -29.37 6.97
N VAL A 38 -5.68 -28.75 8.13
CA VAL A 38 -6.23 -29.21 9.42
C VAL A 38 -7.76 -29.12 9.41
N HIS A 39 -8.34 -28.03 8.89
CA HIS A 39 -9.79 -27.92 8.73
C HIS A 39 -10.35 -29.13 7.98
N ARG A 40 -9.79 -29.45 6.81
CA ARG A 40 -10.24 -30.60 6.01
C ARG A 40 -10.11 -31.91 6.76
N GLN A 41 -9.05 -32.11 7.53
CA GLN A 41 -8.86 -33.34 8.32
C GLN A 41 -9.91 -33.49 9.42
N LEU A 42 -10.30 -32.38 10.07
CA LEU A 42 -11.26 -32.39 11.18
C LEU A 42 -12.71 -32.45 10.73
N THR A 43 -13.07 -31.75 9.64
CA THR A 43 -14.46 -31.60 9.19
C THR A 43 -14.82 -32.49 8.02
N ASN A 44 -13.83 -33.08 7.35
CA ASN A 44 -13.97 -33.74 6.05
C ASN A 44 -14.58 -32.85 4.95
N THR A 45 -14.61 -31.53 5.15
CA THR A 45 -15.07 -30.53 4.18
C THR A 45 -13.93 -29.62 3.75
N ARG A 46 -14.02 -29.06 2.54
CA ARG A 46 -13.06 -28.05 2.08
C ARG A 46 -13.57 -26.66 2.49
N PRO A 47 -12.67 -25.71 2.78
CA PRO A 47 -13.04 -24.31 2.83
C PRO A 47 -13.80 -23.93 1.55
N PRO A 48 -14.84 -23.09 1.64
CA PRO A 48 -15.67 -22.74 0.50
C PRO A 48 -14.80 -22.15 -0.62
N HIS A 49 -15.02 -22.64 -1.84
CA HIS A 49 -14.30 -22.19 -3.03
C HIS A 49 -14.87 -20.85 -3.52
N LYS A 50 -14.65 -19.79 -2.75
CA LYS A 50 -14.99 -18.42 -3.11
C LYS A 50 -13.72 -17.67 -3.56
N PRO A 51 -13.81 -16.76 -4.55
CA PRO A 51 -12.74 -15.83 -4.84
C PRO A 51 -12.34 -15.10 -3.55
N LEU A 52 -11.05 -14.97 -3.30
CA LEU A 52 -10.54 -14.15 -2.20
C LEU A 52 -10.69 -12.68 -2.63
N PRO A 53 -11.60 -11.88 -2.04
CA PRO A 53 -11.87 -10.53 -2.52
C PRO A 53 -10.77 -9.56 -2.06
N HIS A 54 -10.23 -9.76 -0.86
CA HIS A 54 -9.19 -8.91 -0.28
C HIS A 54 -8.30 -9.68 0.70
N VAL A 55 -7.22 -9.03 1.13
CA VAL A 55 -6.30 -9.52 2.18
C VAL A 55 -6.19 -8.58 3.37
N TYR A 56 -7.16 -7.70 3.59
CA TYR A 56 -7.26 -6.84 4.78
C TYR A 56 -7.56 -7.64 6.07
N LEU A 57 -6.62 -8.49 6.48
CA LEU A 57 -6.75 -9.46 7.57
C LEU A 57 -5.98 -9.01 8.83
N GLY A 58 -5.06 -8.06 8.69
CA GLY A 58 -4.25 -7.54 9.78
C GLY A 58 -5.03 -6.64 10.76
N PRO A 59 -4.33 -6.05 11.74
CA PRO A 59 -4.93 -5.18 12.73
C PRO A 59 -5.42 -3.86 12.12
N GLN A 60 -6.29 -3.19 12.87
CA GLN A 60 -6.80 -1.85 12.59
C GLN A 60 -6.57 -0.99 13.83
N THR A 61 -6.23 0.27 13.64
CA THR A 61 -6.20 1.29 14.70
C THR A 61 -7.48 2.11 14.58
N THR A 62 -8.19 2.35 15.68
CA THR A 62 -9.46 3.09 15.63
C THR A 62 -9.24 4.60 15.62
N ASP A 63 -10.23 5.36 15.19
CA ASP A 63 -10.21 6.83 15.31
C ASP A 63 -10.00 7.29 16.76
N SER A 64 -10.57 6.56 17.74
CA SER A 64 -10.41 6.86 19.16
C SER A 64 -8.96 6.68 19.62
N ASP A 65 -8.31 5.58 19.22
CA ASP A 65 -6.91 5.33 19.53
C ASP A 65 -6.00 6.39 18.88
N ILE A 66 -6.31 6.80 17.65
CA ILE A 66 -5.56 7.83 16.93
C ILE A 66 -5.74 9.20 17.60
N ALA A 67 -6.95 9.55 18.01
CA ALA A 67 -7.21 10.80 18.73
C ALA A 67 -6.42 10.86 20.05
N ILE A 68 -6.44 9.78 20.84
CA ILE A 68 -5.65 9.68 22.07
C ILE A 68 -4.16 9.81 21.77
N LEU A 69 -3.67 9.15 20.73
CA LEU A 69 -2.27 9.23 20.32
C LEU A 69 -1.88 10.66 19.95
N ILE A 70 -2.66 11.33 19.10
CA ILE A 70 -2.40 12.70 18.65
C ILE A 70 -2.39 13.67 19.85
N GLU A 71 -3.36 13.56 20.76
CA GLU A 71 -3.45 14.39 21.96
C GLU A 71 -2.28 14.15 22.91
N ALA A 72 -1.98 12.88 23.24
CA ALA A 72 -0.89 12.52 24.14
C ALA A 72 0.48 12.96 23.61
N MET A 73 0.61 13.00 22.28
CA MET A 73 1.82 13.42 21.58
C MET A 73 1.86 14.94 21.31
N GLY A 74 0.74 15.66 21.46
CA GLY A 74 0.66 17.08 21.12
C GLY A 74 0.90 17.37 19.64
N ILE A 75 0.50 16.45 18.76
CA ILE A 75 0.67 16.60 17.31
C ILE A 75 -0.47 17.46 16.76
N PRO A 76 -0.20 18.53 16.00
CA PRO A 76 -1.25 19.23 15.26
C PRO A 76 -1.83 18.30 14.18
N ALA A 77 -3.14 18.09 14.21
CA ALA A 77 -3.84 17.29 13.23
C ALA A 77 -5.21 17.89 12.91
N ALA A 78 -5.57 17.95 11.63
CA ALA A 78 -6.91 18.29 11.20
C ALA A 78 -7.82 17.06 11.30
N ASP A 79 -8.95 17.20 11.98
CA ASP A 79 -9.87 16.11 12.29
C ASP A 79 -11.07 16.07 11.33
N TYR A 80 -11.10 15.10 10.42
CA TYR A 80 -12.16 14.90 9.43
C TYR A 80 -13.20 13.85 9.83
N ARG A 81 -13.30 13.49 11.12
CA ARG A 81 -14.37 12.59 11.55
C ARG A 81 -15.73 13.14 11.12
N LEU A 82 -16.57 12.26 10.57
CA LEU A 82 -17.88 12.59 9.97
C LEU A 82 -17.83 13.50 8.73
N ARG A 83 -16.65 13.74 8.15
CA ARG A 83 -16.42 14.62 6.99
C ARG A 83 -15.61 13.92 5.90
N GLU A 84 -15.91 12.64 5.65
CA GLU A 84 -15.17 11.80 4.70
C GLU A 84 -15.15 12.36 3.27
N PRO A 85 -16.24 12.91 2.70
CA PRO A 85 -16.20 13.52 1.37
C PRO A 85 -15.22 14.70 1.27
N GLN A 86 -15.14 15.53 2.32
CA GLN A 86 -14.21 16.65 2.39
C GLN A 86 -12.76 16.15 2.50
N LEU A 87 -12.52 15.09 3.29
CA LEU A 87 -11.21 14.44 3.36
C LEU A 87 -10.77 13.92 1.99
N MET A 88 -11.63 13.17 1.28
CA MET A 88 -11.28 12.65 -0.06
C MET A 88 -10.95 13.79 -1.03
N SER A 89 -11.77 14.84 -1.05
CA SER A 89 -11.54 16.01 -1.91
C SER A 89 -10.22 16.71 -1.60
N GLU A 90 -9.89 16.91 -0.32
CA GLU A 90 -8.65 17.57 0.08
C GLU A 90 -7.43 16.70 -0.27
N ILE A 91 -7.45 15.42 0.06
CA ILE A 91 -6.31 14.53 -0.21
C ILE A 91 -6.11 14.36 -1.72
N ALA A 92 -7.19 14.27 -2.49
CA ALA A 92 -7.13 14.31 -3.96
C ALA A 92 -6.47 15.59 -4.48
N GLN A 93 -6.84 16.75 -3.93
CA GLN A 93 -6.23 18.03 -4.31
C GLN A 93 -4.73 18.06 -3.99
N ARG A 94 -4.35 17.66 -2.78
CA ARG A 94 -2.94 17.58 -2.36
C ARG A 94 -2.11 16.66 -3.25
N LEU A 95 -2.65 15.48 -3.60
CA LEU A 95 -2.04 14.57 -4.56
C LEU A 95 -1.87 15.24 -5.92
N ALA A 96 -2.92 15.91 -6.42
CA ALA A 96 -2.90 16.61 -7.70
C ALA A 96 -1.89 17.77 -7.73
N GLU A 97 -1.66 18.44 -6.60
CA GLU A 97 -0.63 19.46 -6.39
C GLU A 97 0.80 18.88 -6.33
N GLY A 98 0.92 17.55 -6.26
CA GLY A 98 2.18 16.82 -6.28
C GLY A 98 2.75 16.54 -4.89
N GLN A 99 1.92 16.61 -3.85
CA GLN A 99 2.30 16.15 -2.52
C GLN A 99 2.36 14.61 -2.46
N ILE A 100 3.26 14.08 -1.63
CA ILE A 100 3.36 12.66 -1.32
C ILE A 100 2.59 12.40 -0.03
N VAL A 101 1.58 11.55 -0.11
CA VAL A 101 0.65 11.28 1.00
C VAL A 101 0.90 9.89 1.57
N GLY A 102 1.19 9.80 2.85
CA GLY A 102 1.06 8.56 3.61
C GLY A 102 -0.41 8.29 3.89
N TRP A 103 -0.88 7.10 3.54
CA TRP A 103 -2.27 6.70 3.63
C TRP A 103 -2.42 5.46 4.51
N PHE A 104 -2.98 5.66 5.69
CA PHE A 104 -3.19 4.63 6.71
C PHE A 104 -4.68 4.59 7.07
N HIS A 105 -5.37 3.52 6.70
CA HIS A 105 -6.77 3.32 7.11
C HIS A 105 -7.16 1.84 7.16
N GLY A 106 -8.21 1.53 7.90
CA GLY A 106 -8.77 0.21 8.04
C GLY A 106 -7.77 -0.86 8.48
N ARG A 107 -8.14 -2.11 8.18
CA ARG A 107 -7.31 -3.29 8.45
C ARG A 107 -6.12 -3.38 7.50
N MET A 108 -4.96 -3.69 8.04
CA MET A 108 -3.72 -3.90 7.28
C MET A 108 -3.84 -5.08 6.29
N GLU A 109 -3.21 -4.93 5.13
CA GLU A 109 -3.06 -5.97 4.10
C GLU A 109 -2.15 -7.12 4.58
N PHE A 110 -2.53 -8.35 4.28
CA PHE A 110 -1.69 -9.53 4.46
C PHE A 110 -0.90 -9.84 3.18
N GLY A 111 0.42 -9.80 3.31
CA GLY A 111 1.35 -10.06 2.21
C GLY A 111 2.34 -8.90 2.00
N PRO A 112 3.18 -8.99 0.96
CA PRO A 112 4.29 -8.07 0.79
C PRO A 112 3.91 -6.79 0.02
N ARG A 113 2.63 -6.60 -0.32
CA ARG A 113 2.15 -5.48 -1.16
C ARG A 113 1.20 -4.62 -0.33
N ALA A 114 1.43 -3.32 -0.35
CA ALA A 114 0.39 -2.37 0.03
C ALA A 114 -0.63 -2.28 -1.11
N LEU A 115 -1.89 -2.35 -0.74
CA LEU A 115 -3.05 -2.42 -1.63
C LEU A 115 -4.06 -1.32 -1.26
N GLY A 116 -3.56 -0.17 -0.80
CA GLY A 116 -4.38 1.00 -0.51
C GLY A 116 -4.73 1.17 0.97
N HIS A 117 -4.27 0.33 1.91
CA HIS A 117 -4.58 0.50 3.34
C HIS A 117 -3.35 0.93 4.17
N ARG A 118 -2.13 0.56 3.74
CA ARG A 118 -0.85 1.05 4.30
C ARG A 118 0.07 1.51 3.17
N SER A 119 -0.29 2.63 2.54
CA SER A 119 0.29 3.04 1.26
C SER A 119 0.94 4.42 1.32
N ILE A 120 1.93 4.65 0.48
CA ILE A 120 2.39 5.98 0.08
C ILE A 120 1.81 6.21 -1.31
N LEU A 121 1.04 7.28 -1.42
CA LEU A 121 0.29 7.66 -2.60
C LEU A 121 0.87 8.91 -3.23
N ALA A 122 0.84 8.96 -4.56
CA ALA A 122 1.29 10.13 -5.32
C ALA A 122 0.63 10.21 -6.70
N ASP A 123 0.69 11.39 -7.31
CA ASP A 123 0.21 11.61 -8.69
C ASP A 123 1.14 10.91 -9.71
N PRO A 124 0.63 9.93 -10.49
CA PRO A 124 1.44 9.16 -11.43
C PRO A 124 1.82 9.92 -12.71
N ARG A 125 1.15 11.05 -12.98
CA ARG A 125 1.32 11.84 -14.21
C ARG A 125 2.60 12.66 -14.21
N ARG A 126 3.15 12.94 -13.02
CA ARG A 126 4.31 13.82 -12.82
C ARG A 126 5.62 13.04 -13.00
N PRO A 127 6.46 13.33 -14.00
CA PRO A 127 7.73 12.62 -14.23
C PRO A 127 8.67 12.68 -13.01
N GLN A 128 8.72 13.83 -12.33
CA GLN A 128 9.60 14.06 -11.18
C GLN A 128 9.18 13.24 -9.95
N MET A 129 7.95 12.74 -9.90
CA MET A 129 7.44 12.00 -8.74
C MET A 129 8.22 10.72 -8.49
N ARG A 130 8.62 10.03 -9.57
CA ARG A 130 9.46 8.82 -9.47
C ARG A 130 10.79 9.13 -8.79
N GLU A 131 11.46 10.20 -9.21
CA GLU A 131 12.75 10.60 -8.66
C GLU A 131 12.63 11.05 -7.21
N ARG A 132 11.56 11.80 -6.90
CA ARG A 132 11.27 12.27 -5.55
C ARG A 132 11.06 11.08 -4.59
N LEU A 133 10.21 10.12 -4.94
CA LEU A 133 9.97 8.91 -4.15
C LEU A 133 11.21 8.02 -4.04
N ASN A 134 11.98 7.85 -5.12
CA ASN A 134 13.21 7.06 -5.08
C ASN A 134 14.30 7.72 -4.22
N ARG A 135 14.52 9.03 -4.36
CA ARG A 135 15.55 9.75 -3.59
C ARG A 135 15.18 9.87 -2.11
N GLN A 136 13.92 10.18 -1.81
CA GLN A 136 13.48 10.52 -0.45
C GLN A 136 13.10 9.30 0.37
N ILE A 137 12.60 8.22 -0.25
CA ILE A 137 11.91 7.15 0.48
C ILE A 137 12.53 5.78 0.25
N LYS A 138 12.60 5.36 -1.00
CA LYS A 138 12.83 3.94 -1.33
C LYS A 138 14.27 3.61 -1.67
N GLN A 139 15.06 4.59 -2.09
CA GLN A 139 16.44 4.45 -2.55
C GLN A 139 16.61 3.23 -3.47
N ARG A 140 15.65 3.05 -4.39
CA ARG A 140 15.64 1.97 -5.38
C ARG A 140 16.31 2.43 -6.66
N GLU A 141 16.66 1.46 -7.50
CA GLU A 141 17.23 1.72 -8.81
C GLU A 141 16.24 2.52 -9.67
N LEU A 142 16.75 3.50 -10.41
CA LEU A 142 15.94 4.48 -11.16
C LEU A 142 15.01 3.85 -12.22
N PHE A 143 15.33 2.64 -12.69
CA PHE A 143 14.56 1.92 -13.70
C PHE A 143 13.35 1.16 -13.16
N ARG A 144 13.19 1.07 -11.83
CA ARG A 144 12.04 0.38 -11.21
C ARG A 144 10.93 1.40 -10.89
N PRO A 145 9.91 1.58 -11.75
CA PRO A 145 8.75 2.39 -11.43
C PRO A 145 7.91 1.75 -10.32
N PHE A 146 6.97 2.54 -9.82
CA PHE A 146 6.03 2.14 -8.80
C PHE A 146 4.80 1.47 -9.41
N ALA A 147 3.99 0.84 -8.56
CA ALA A 147 2.76 0.20 -9.02
C ALA A 147 1.62 1.24 -9.13
N PRO A 148 0.77 1.16 -10.16
CA PRO A 148 -0.47 1.93 -10.19
C PRO A 148 -1.59 1.23 -9.42
N SER A 149 -2.44 2.00 -8.76
CA SER A 149 -3.78 1.60 -8.33
C SER A 149 -4.81 2.34 -9.18
N VAL A 150 -5.78 1.62 -9.74
CA VAL A 150 -6.77 2.15 -10.69
C VAL A 150 -8.17 1.69 -10.30
N LEU A 151 -9.19 2.52 -10.52
CA LEU A 151 -10.59 2.10 -10.40
C LEU A 151 -10.87 0.91 -11.32
N ALA A 152 -11.54 -0.12 -10.81
CA ALA A 152 -11.78 -1.35 -11.56
C ALA A 152 -12.47 -1.09 -12.91
N ASP A 153 -13.45 -0.19 -12.94
CA ASP A 153 -14.24 0.16 -14.13
C ASP A 153 -13.42 0.89 -15.21
N ASN A 154 -12.31 1.53 -14.83
CA ASN A 154 -11.42 2.23 -15.76
C ASN A 154 -10.18 1.40 -16.14
N ALA A 155 -9.95 0.25 -15.51
CA ALA A 155 -8.69 -0.48 -15.64
C ALA A 155 -8.36 -0.87 -17.09
N ALA A 156 -9.35 -1.34 -17.85
CA ALA A 156 -9.19 -1.80 -19.23
C ALA A 156 -8.91 -0.68 -20.24
N GLU A 157 -9.17 0.59 -19.89
CA GLU A 157 -8.80 1.74 -20.73
C GLU A 157 -7.30 2.07 -20.60
N HIS A 158 -6.69 1.72 -19.47
CA HIS A 158 -5.33 2.13 -19.14
C HIS A 158 -4.31 1.01 -19.17
N PHE A 159 -4.75 -0.23 -18.96
CA PHE A 159 -3.91 -1.41 -18.85
C PHE A 159 -4.46 -2.52 -19.71
N ASP A 160 -3.57 -3.24 -20.40
CA ASP A 160 -3.91 -4.43 -21.20
C ASP A 160 -4.29 -5.60 -20.28
N LEU A 161 -5.50 -5.51 -19.72
CA LEU A 161 -6.10 -6.45 -18.78
C LEU A 161 -7.52 -6.76 -19.22
N THR A 162 -7.85 -8.06 -19.28
CA THR A 162 -9.20 -8.55 -19.55
C THR A 162 -9.90 -9.04 -18.27
N HIS A 163 -9.29 -8.82 -17.11
CA HIS A 163 -9.71 -9.36 -15.82
C HIS A 163 -9.23 -8.47 -14.66
N PRO A 164 -9.83 -8.59 -13.46
CA PRO A 164 -9.35 -7.87 -12.28
C PRO A 164 -7.96 -8.31 -11.82
N SER A 165 -7.13 -7.35 -11.42
CA SER A 165 -5.82 -7.57 -10.81
C SER A 165 -5.74 -6.93 -9.42
N PRO A 166 -6.45 -7.45 -8.40
CA PRO A 166 -6.61 -6.75 -7.12
C PRO A 166 -5.36 -6.76 -6.21
N PHE A 167 -4.34 -7.55 -6.55
CA PHE A 167 -3.22 -7.85 -5.64
C PHE A 167 -1.84 -7.43 -6.15
N MET A 168 -1.77 -6.75 -7.31
CA MET A 168 -0.50 -6.40 -7.97
C MET A 168 0.42 -7.62 -8.19
N LEU A 169 -0.13 -8.78 -8.57
CA LEU A 169 0.62 -10.04 -8.70
C LEU A 169 0.99 -10.37 -10.14
N GLU A 170 0.64 -9.54 -11.11
CA GLU A 170 0.96 -9.72 -12.52
C GLU A 170 1.34 -8.38 -13.17
N THR A 171 2.05 -8.47 -14.29
CA THR A 171 2.41 -7.31 -15.11
C THR A 171 1.64 -7.35 -16.42
N CYS A 172 1.31 -6.18 -16.95
CA CYS A 172 0.63 -5.98 -18.22
C CYS A 172 1.21 -4.76 -18.94
N GLN A 173 0.86 -4.56 -20.21
CA GLN A 173 1.24 -3.36 -20.94
C GLN A 173 0.37 -2.16 -20.52
N VAL A 174 0.97 -0.97 -20.50
CA VAL A 174 0.24 0.29 -20.33
C VAL A 174 -0.24 0.74 -21.71
N ILE A 175 -1.56 0.83 -21.87
CA ILE A 175 -2.23 1.28 -23.11
C ILE A 175 -2.94 2.62 -22.94
N SER A 176 -2.81 3.20 -21.75
CA SER A 176 -3.44 4.45 -21.34
C SER A 176 -3.22 5.59 -22.34
N PRO A 177 -4.27 6.37 -22.67
CA PRO A 177 -4.13 7.61 -23.41
C PRO A 177 -3.43 8.71 -22.59
N LEU A 178 -3.42 8.58 -21.27
CA LEU A 178 -2.73 9.49 -20.35
C LEU A 178 -1.24 9.14 -20.23
N ALA A 179 -0.40 10.16 -20.10
CA ALA A 179 1.01 9.99 -19.76
C ALA A 179 1.16 9.59 -18.28
N LEU A 180 1.66 8.38 -18.03
CA LEU A 180 1.81 7.80 -16.68
C LEU A 180 3.30 7.46 -16.35
N PRO A 181 4.22 8.44 -16.43
CA PRO A 181 5.66 8.19 -16.35
C PRO A 181 6.13 7.64 -15.00
N ALA A 182 5.41 7.88 -13.89
CA ALA A 182 5.85 7.43 -12.58
C ALA A 182 5.56 5.95 -12.28
N VAL A 183 4.66 5.34 -13.06
CA VAL A 183 4.18 3.96 -12.87
C VAL A 183 4.43 3.04 -14.07
N THR A 184 4.97 3.59 -15.17
CA THR A 184 5.29 2.84 -16.39
C THR A 184 6.77 2.47 -16.44
N HIS A 185 7.06 1.20 -16.74
CA HIS A 185 8.42 0.68 -16.91
C HIS A 185 9.00 1.13 -18.25
N VAL A 186 10.33 1.01 -18.38
CA VAL A 186 11.05 1.32 -19.63
C VAL A 186 10.60 0.45 -20.81
N ASP A 187 10.03 -0.72 -20.54
CA ASP A 187 9.49 -1.65 -21.53
C ASP A 187 7.97 -1.46 -21.78
N GLY A 188 7.38 -0.37 -21.27
CA GLY A 188 5.96 -0.04 -21.42
C GLY A 188 5.04 -0.79 -20.44
N SER A 189 5.58 -1.69 -19.60
CA SER A 189 4.76 -2.46 -18.67
C SER A 189 4.43 -1.73 -17.37
N ALA A 190 3.43 -2.21 -16.65
CA ALA A 190 3.12 -1.83 -15.27
C ALA A 190 2.61 -3.05 -14.48
N ARG A 191 2.51 -2.89 -13.16
CA ARG A 191 1.99 -3.90 -12.23
C ARG A 191 0.77 -3.36 -11.47
N PRO A 192 -0.40 -3.29 -12.12
CA PRO A 192 -1.55 -2.57 -11.58
C PRO A 192 -2.22 -3.29 -10.40
N GLN A 193 -2.90 -2.50 -9.57
CA GLN A 193 -3.96 -2.91 -8.67
C GLN A 193 -5.29 -2.39 -9.20
N THR A 194 -6.23 -3.28 -9.50
CA THR A 194 -7.63 -2.89 -9.75
C THR A 194 -8.37 -2.75 -8.42
N VAL A 195 -9.01 -1.61 -8.19
CA VAL A 195 -9.71 -1.28 -6.95
C VAL A 195 -11.21 -1.32 -7.20
N ASP A 196 -11.88 -2.29 -6.57
CA ASP A 196 -13.33 -2.45 -6.58
C ASP A 196 -13.94 -1.72 -5.38
N ALA A 197 -14.91 -0.83 -5.63
CA ALA A 197 -15.60 -0.07 -4.59
C ALA A 197 -16.40 -0.96 -3.62
N ALA A 198 -16.84 -2.15 -4.05
CA ALA A 198 -17.48 -3.12 -3.16
C ALA A 198 -16.49 -3.76 -2.16
N VAL A 199 -15.19 -3.73 -2.46
CA VAL A 199 -14.13 -4.37 -1.67
C VAL A 199 -13.36 -3.35 -0.82
N SER A 200 -13.00 -2.21 -1.38
CA SER A 200 -12.31 -1.12 -0.67
C SER A 200 -12.98 0.23 -1.01
N PRO A 201 -14.17 0.50 -0.45
CA PRO A 201 -14.97 1.67 -0.80
C PRO A 201 -14.23 2.98 -0.53
N ARG A 202 -13.49 3.06 0.57
CA ARG A 202 -12.77 4.28 0.96
C ARG A 202 -11.58 4.57 0.03
N PHE A 203 -10.84 3.56 -0.40
CA PHE A 203 -9.74 3.76 -1.34
C PHE A 203 -10.26 4.04 -2.76
N ALA A 204 -11.38 3.41 -3.15
CA ALA A 204 -12.08 3.75 -4.38
C ALA A 204 -12.59 5.20 -4.36
N ALA A 205 -13.14 5.68 -3.24
CA ALA A 205 -13.59 7.07 -3.09
C ALA A 205 -12.45 8.08 -3.26
N LEU A 206 -11.25 7.78 -2.73
CA LEU A 206 -10.08 8.62 -2.96
C LEU A 206 -9.66 8.65 -4.43
N LEU A 207 -9.61 7.48 -5.09
CA LEU A 207 -9.32 7.39 -6.52
C LEU A 207 -10.35 8.15 -7.35
N GLN A 208 -11.63 8.05 -7.00
CA GLN A 208 -12.73 8.75 -7.65
C GLN A 208 -12.62 10.26 -7.47
N ALA A 209 -12.37 10.75 -6.26
CA ALA A 209 -12.16 12.18 -6.01
C ALA A 209 -10.94 12.72 -6.78
N PHE A 210 -9.85 11.95 -6.85
CA PHE A 210 -8.70 12.29 -7.67
C PHE A 210 -9.05 12.29 -9.16
N TYR A 211 -9.84 11.32 -9.63
CA TYR A 211 -10.29 11.26 -11.01
C TYR A 211 -11.11 12.49 -11.41
N GLU A 212 -12.08 12.87 -10.59
CA GLU A 212 -12.95 14.03 -10.82
C GLU A 212 -12.16 15.34 -10.93
N GLN A 213 -11.09 15.49 -10.14
CA GLN A 213 -10.26 16.70 -10.16
C GLN A 213 -9.22 16.72 -11.30
N THR A 214 -8.81 15.55 -11.80
CA THR A 214 -7.60 15.45 -12.63
C THR A 214 -7.80 14.82 -13.98
N GLY A 215 -8.94 14.16 -14.21
CA GLY A 215 -9.17 13.29 -15.37
C GLY A 215 -8.34 12.00 -15.36
N CYS A 216 -7.64 11.67 -14.27
CA CYS A 216 -6.83 10.46 -14.13
C CYS A 216 -7.38 9.53 -13.04
N PRO A 217 -7.89 8.32 -13.37
CA PRO A 217 -8.45 7.39 -12.38
C PRO A 217 -7.38 6.52 -11.69
N ILE A 218 -6.13 6.99 -11.66
CA ILE A 218 -4.95 6.22 -11.27
C ILE A 218 -4.15 7.01 -10.26
N LEU A 219 -3.75 6.34 -9.18
CA LEU A 219 -2.72 6.80 -8.25
C LEU A 219 -1.50 5.90 -8.32
N LEU A 220 -0.33 6.48 -8.13
CA LEU A 220 0.86 5.71 -7.77
C LEU A 220 0.65 5.17 -6.35
N ASN A 221 0.91 3.88 -6.17
CA ASN A 221 0.84 3.21 -4.87
C ASN A 221 2.13 2.42 -4.59
N THR A 222 2.74 2.72 -3.45
CA THR A 222 3.83 1.92 -2.88
C THR A 222 3.61 1.69 -1.39
N SER A 223 4.30 0.71 -0.81
CA SER A 223 4.23 0.44 0.64
C SER A 223 4.55 1.65 1.51
N LEU A 224 3.78 1.86 2.56
CA LEU A 224 4.09 2.80 3.65
C LEU A 224 5.15 2.17 4.56
N ASN A 225 6.40 2.50 4.27
CA ASN A 225 7.61 2.10 5.00
C ASN A 225 8.80 2.89 4.49
N ILE A 226 9.91 2.86 5.23
CA ILE A 226 11.22 3.22 4.69
C ILE A 226 11.97 2.00 4.17
N ARG A 227 13.06 2.21 3.43
CA ARG A 227 13.87 1.11 2.89
C ARG A 227 14.43 0.26 4.04
N GLY A 228 14.26 -1.05 3.93
CA GLY A 228 14.78 -2.02 4.89
C GLY A 228 13.77 -2.42 5.98
N GLU A 229 12.66 -1.69 6.11
CA GLU A 229 11.63 -1.95 7.12
C GLU A 229 10.40 -2.64 6.53
N PRO A 230 9.61 -3.38 7.35
CA PRO A 230 8.31 -3.89 6.96
C PRO A 230 7.30 -2.76 6.70
N ILE A 231 6.16 -3.09 6.08
CA ILE A 231 5.02 -2.18 5.98
C ILE A 231 4.57 -1.79 7.40
N VAL A 232 4.30 -0.51 7.63
CA VAL A 232 3.86 -0.04 8.95
C VAL A 232 2.56 -0.75 9.36
N CYS A 233 2.51 -1.19 10.61
CA CYS A 233 1.38 -1.90 11.20
C CYS A 233 0.56 -0.96 12.08
N THR A 234 1.23 -0.11 12.87
CA THR A 234 0.61 0.80 13.86
C THR A 234 0.62 2.27 13.43
N ALA A 235 -0.25 3.09 14.00
CA ALA A 235 -0.26 4.53 13.78
C ALA A 235 1.05 5.21 14.20
N VAL A 236 1.70 4.72 15.26
CA VAL A 236 3.02 5.19 15.71
C VAL A 236 4.10 4.95 14.65
N GLU A 237 4.13 3.75 14.05
CA GLU A 237 5.05 3.44 12.96
C GLU A 237 4.76 4.30 11.71
N ALA A 238 3.49 4.62 11.44
CA ALA A 238 3.12 5.52 10.35
C ALA A 238 3.59 6.97 10.59
N LEU A 239 3.50 7.48 11.83
CA LEU A 239 4.06 8.78 12.24
C LEU A 239 5.59 8.80 12.10
N TYR A 240 6.25 7.71 12.51
CA TYR A 240 7.69 7.54 12.31
C TYR A 240 8.03 7.60 10.81
N CYS A 241 7.24 6.92 9.98
CA CYS A 241 7.41 6.92 8.53
C CYS A 241 7.20 8.30 7.91
N LEU A 242 6.20 9.09 8.34
CA LEU A 242 5.97 10.47 7.86
C LEU A 242 7.26 11.30 7.90
N MET A 243 7.98 11.22 9.00
CA MET A 243 9.23 11.96 9.19
C MET A 243 10.41 11.34 8.44
N ARG A 244 10.66 10.05 8.62
CA ARG A 244 11.84 9.38 8.04
C ARG A 244 11.78 9.27 6.52
N ALA A 245 10.58 9.07 5.96
CA ALA A 245 10.36 9.06 4.52
C ALA A 245 10.16 10.47 3.93
N ASN A 246 10.18 11.52 4.75
CA ASN A 246 9.96 12.89 4.29
C ASN A 246 8.67 13.03 3.45
N LEU A 247 7.58 12.41 3.91
CA LEU A 247 6.26 12.57 3.31
C LEU A 247 5.78 14.01 3.54
N ASP A 248 4.89 14.51 2.68
CA ASP A 248 4.34 15.85 2.87
C ASP A 248 3.20 15.81 3.90
N VAL A 249 2.35 14.79 3.80
CA VAL A 249 1.15 14.62 4.60
C VAL A 249 0.99 13.15 5.00
N LEU A 250 0.47 12.90 6.19
CA LEU A 250 0.02 11.60 6.65
C LEU A 250 -1.47 11.65 6.98
N VAL A 251 -2.23 10.71 6.43
CA VAL A 251 -3.60 10.44 6.81
C VAL A 251 -3.61 9.21 7.72
N LEU A 252 -4.05 9.40 8.96
CA LEU A 252 -4.31 8.36 9.95
C LEU A 252 -5.82 8.26 10.15
N GLU A 253 -6.46 7.31 9.48
CA GLU A 253 -7.93 7.25 9.39
C GLU A 253 -8.50 8.62 9.01
N ASN A 254 -9.20 9.29 9.93
CA ASN A 254 -9.84 10.57 9.69
C ASN A 254 -8.98 11.78 10.11
N PHE A 255 -7.71 11.60 10.46
CA PHE A 255 -6.83 12.67 10.89
C PHE A 255 -5.77 12.96 9.84
N VAL A 256 -5.61 14.23 9.48
CA VAL A 256 -4.61 14.71 8.53
C VAL A 256 -3.52 15.43 9.30
N ILE A 257 -2.28 14.98 9.14
CA ILE A 257 -1.10 15.53 9.80
C ILE A 257 -0.16 16.02 8.70
N GLU A 258 0.18 17.30 8.76
CA GLU A 258 1.15 17.90 7.85
C GLU A 258 2.54 17.84 8.48
N ARG A 259 3.53 17.37 7.72
CA ARG A 259 4.91 17.30 8.23
C ARG A 259 5.46 18.65 8.70
N PRO A 260 5.19 19.79 8.01
CA PRO A 260 5.65 21.11 8.47
C PRO A 260 5.09 21.53 9.83
N ASP A 261 3.93 21.00 10.23
CA ASP A 261 3.27 21.36 11.49
C ASP A 261 3.78 20.54 12.67
N LEU A 262 4.60 19.52 12.42
CA LEU A 262 5.20 18.74 13.50
C LEU A 262 6.10 19.63 14.36
N PRO A 263 6.05 19.49 15.71
CA PRO A 263 6.89 20.26 16.62
C PRO A 263 8.37 20.17 16.27
N SER A 264 9.13 21.25 16.45
CA SER A 264 10.56 21.30 16.10
C SER A 264 11.43 20.31 16.88
N ASN A 265 10.93 19.79 18.02
CA ASN A 265 11.57 18.77 18.84
C ASN A 265 11.24 17.32 18.44
N TRP A 266 10.40 17.11 17.42
CA TRP A 266 10.05 15.77 16.92
C TRP A 266 11.25 14.95 16.44
N PRO A 267 12.27 15.50 15.74
CA PRO A 267 13.48 14.76 15.40
C PRO A 267 14.18 14.17 16.63
N GLN A 268 14.24 14.90 17.74
CA GLN A 268 14.82 14.45 19.02
C GLN A 268 13.94 13.39 19.68
N LEU A 269 12.61 13.55 19.60
CA LEU A 269 11.68 12.55 20.10
C LEU A 269 11.85 11.22 19.34
N LEU A 270 11.93 11.26 18.00
CA LEU A 270 12.20 10.08 17.17
C LEU A 270 13.55 9.44 17.46
N ALA A 271 14.59 10.25 17.66
CA ALA A 271 15.91 9.74 18.05
C ALA A 271 15.85 9.02 19.41
N SER A 272 15.02 9.47 20.34
CA SER A 272 14.84 8.76 21.63
C SER A 272 14.10 7.43 21.47
N TRP A 273 13.21 7.31 20.49
CA TRP A 273 12.53 6.05 20.14
C TRP A 273 13.49 5.04 19.51
N ASP A 274 14.45 5.51 18.70
CA ASP A 274 15.46 4.63 18.12
C ASP A 274 16.46 4.09 19.16
N ILE A 275 16.63 4.79 20.29
CA ILE A 275 17.55 4.42 21.38
C ILE A 275 16.87 3.45 22.37
N ASP A 276 15.56 3.58 22.61
CA ASP A 276 14.83 2.70 23.51
C ASP A 276 14.59 1.34 22.84
N PRO A 277 15.16 0.22 23.30
CA PRO A 277 14.98 -1.09 22.68
C PRO A 277 13.52 -1.57 22.62
N ARG A 278 12.60 -0.98 23.40
CA ARG A 278 11.15 -1.24 23.30
C ARG A 278 10.52 -0.60 22.05
N PHE A 279 11.14 0.47 21.55
CA PHE A 279 10.69 1.26 20.41
C PHE A 279 11.74 1.33 19.29
N ALA A 280 12.87 0.63 19.40
CA ALA A 280 13.96 0.67 18.44
C ALA A 280 13.52 0.03 17.11
N PHE A 281 12.90 0.84 16.25
CA PHE A 281 12.37 0.44 14.96
C PHE A 281 13.49 -0.04 14.02
N GLY A 282 14.71 0.51 14.15
CA GLY A 282 15.92 0.10 13.42
C GLY A 282 16.66 -1.12 13.97
N GLN A 283 16.32 -1.61 15.18
CA GLN A 283 16.87 -2.86 15.75
C GLN A 283 15.90 -4.04 15.70
N ARG A 284 14.73 -3.90 15.08
CA ARG A 284 13.98 -5.07 14.60
C ARG A 284 14.84 -5.71 13.52
N GLN A 285 15.76 -6.57 13.95
CA GLN A 285 16.52 -7.43 13.06
C GLN A 285 15.51 -8.03 12.09
N SER A 286 15.87 -8.10 10.80
CA SER A 286 15.06 -8.79 9.82
C SER A 286 14.50 -10.05 10.46
N ALA A 287 13.21 -10.36 10.33
CA ALA A 287 12.61 -11.58 10.87
C ALA A 287 13.29 -12.90 10.36
N VAL A 288 14.38 -12.77 9.59
CA VAL A 288 15.23 -13.79 9.00
C VAL A 288 16.48 -14.10 9.86
N SER A 289 16.89 -13.26 10.82
CA SER A 289 18.14 -13.53 11.58
C SER A 289 17.98 -14.52 12.74
N GLU A 290 16.78 -14.68 13.31
CA GLU A 290 16.58 -15.50 14.51
C GLU A 290 15.80 -16.81 14.27
N THR A 291 15.59 -17.21 13.02
CA THR A 291 14.96 -18.52 12.74
C THR A 291 15.63 -19.23 11.57
N LEU A 292 16.92 -19.54 11.76
CA LEU A 292 17.56 -20.66 11.08
C LEU A 292 16.94 -21.96 11.62
N TYR A 293 15.85 -22.42 10.98
CA TYR A 293 15.50 -23.83 11.05
C TYR A 293 16.58 -24.61 10.28
N THR A 294 17.66 -24.99 10.96
CA THR A 294 18.50 -26.09 10.50
C THR A 294 17.70 -27.37 10.64
N PHE A 295 17.20 -27.90 9.53
CA PHE A 295 16.84 -29.31 9.45
C PHE A 295 18.15 -30.10 9.54
N VAL A 296 18.38 -30.73 10.69
CA VAL A 296 19.24 -31.91 10.81
C VAL A 296 18.34 -33.12 10.59
#